data_AF-A0A959C528-F1
#
_entry.id   AF-A0A959C528-F1
#
_cell.length_a   1.000
_cell.length_b   1.000
_cell.length_c   1.000
_cell.angle_alpha   90.00
_cell.angle_beta   90.00
_cell.angle_gamma   90.00
#
_symmetry.space_group_name_H-M   'P 1'
#
loop_
_entity.id
_entity.type
_entity.pdbx_description
1 polymer ?
#
loop_
_entity_poly.entity_id
_entity_poly.type
_entity_poly.pdbx_seq_one_letter_code
_entity_poly.pdbx_strand_id
1 'polypeptide(L)' 'ETAIPMYEQFVKKLELESGRPVRTGEFGADMKVSLLNDGPVTILIDSQTRE' A
#
# COMPACT_ATOMS: atom_id res chain seq x y z
N GLU A 1 -10.34 -11.88 10.19
CA GLU A 1 -10.68 -12.17 8.77
C GLU A 1 -10.97 -10.92 7.92
N THR A 2 -11.16 -9.72 8.51
CA THR A 2 -11.50 -8.49 7.76
C THR A 2 -10.33 -7.82 7.01
N ALA A 3 -9.08 -8.14 7.34
CA ALA A 3 -7.90 -7.42 6.82
C ALA A 3 -7.67 -7.62 5.31
N ILE A 4 -7.92 -8.83 4.78
CA ILE A 4 -7.74 -9.15 3.36
C ILE A 4 -8.73 -8.33 2.50
N PRO A 5 -10.05 -8.34 2.75
CA PRO A 5 -10.99 -7.50 2.01
C PRO A 5 -10.65 -6.01 2.04
N MET A 6 -10.22 -5.48 3.20
CA MET A 6 -9.84 -4.07 3.33
C MET A 6 -8.60 -3.73 2.50
N TYR A 7 -7.58 -4.61 2.52
CA TYR A 7 -6.39 -4.47 1.70
C TYR A 7 -6.72 -4.45 0.21
N GLU A 8 -7.51 -5.42 -0.27
CA GLU A 8 -7.90 -5.52 -1.68
C GLU A 8 -8.75 -4.32 -2.14
N GLN A 9 -9.67 -3.85 -1.31
CA GLN A 9 -10.48 -2.67 -1.60
C GLN A 9 -9.62 -1.41 -1.69
N PHE A 10 -8.64 -1.25 -0.80
CA PHE A 10 -7.73 -0.12 -0.81
C PHE A 10 -6.89 -0.07 -2.09
N VAL A 11 -6.32 -1.21 -2.49
CA VAL A 11 -5.56 -1.32 -3.75
C VAL A 11 -6.43 -0.93 -4.95
N LYS A 12 -7.63 -1.51 -5.07
CA LYS A 12 -8.56 -1.19 -6.17
C LYS A 12 -8.91 0.29 -6.23
N LYS A 13 -9.15 0.91 -5.06
CA LYS A 13 -9.46 2.34 -4.98
C LYS A 13 -8.27 3.19 -5.44
N LEU A 14 -7.04 2.85 -5.03
CA LEU A 14 -5.85 3.55 -5.46
C LEU A 14 -5.59 3.41 -6.96
N GLU A 15 -5.81 2.24 -7.55
CA GLU A 15 -5.70 2.06 -9.00
C GLU A 15 -6.65 2.98 -9.76
N LEU A 16 -7.90 3.06 -9.29
CA LEU A 16 -8.91 3.93 -9.88
C LEU A 16 -8.54 5.41 -9.75
N GLU A 17 -8.14 5.86 -8.56
CA GLU A 17 -7.85 7.28 -8.29
C GLU A 17 -6.54 7.74 -8.93
N SER A 18 -5.52 6.89 -8.97
CA SER A 18 -4.24 7.21 -9.61
C SER A 18 -4.26 7.08 -11.13
N GLY A 19 -5.27 6.39 -11.69
CA GLY A 19 -5.38 6.09 -13.11
C GLY A 19 -4.24 5.20 -13.64
N ARG A 20 -3.57 4.46 -12.75
CA ARG A 20 -2.39 3.65 -13.05
C ARG A 20 -2.50 2.29 -12.35
N PRO A 21 -1.89 1.23 -12.93
CA PRO A 21 -1.82 -0.07 -12.26
C PRO A 21 -0.97 0.03 -10.99
N VAL A 22 -1.50 -0.49 -9.88
CA VAL A 22 -0.82 -0.52 -8.58
C VAL A 22 -0.24 -1.92 -8.40
N ARG A 23 1.08 -2.02 -8.30
CA ARG A 23 1.75 -3.30 -8.08
C ARG A 23 1.66 -3.68 -6.60
N THR A 24 1.33 -4.94 -6.34
CA THR A 24 1.16 -5.50 -5.00
C THR A 24 2.08 -6.70 -4.77
N GLY A 25 2.27 -7.05 -3.49
CA GLY A 25 2.76 -8.36 -3.08
C GLY A 25 1.60 -9.35 -2.85
N GLU A 26 1.83 -10.33 -2.00
CA GLU A 26 0.84 -11.35 -1.59
C GLU A 26 0.56 -11.24 -0.09
N PHE A 27 -0.72 -11.18 0.28
CA PHE A 27 -1.14 -11.01 1.68
C PHE A 27 -0.86 -12.28 2.49
N GLY A 28 -0.16 -12.14 3.62
CA GLY A 28 0.14 -13.26 4.52
C GLY A 28 1.31 -14.16 4.06
N ALA A 29 1.93 -13.86 2.92
CA ALA A 29 3.12 -14.55 2.46
C ALA A 29 4.41 -14.00 3.11
N ASP A 30 5.42 -14.84 3.24
CA ASP A 30 6.78 -14.38 3.55
C ASP A 30 7.37 -13.69 2.31
N MET A 31 7.65 -12.38 2.43
CA MET A 31 8.05 -11.54 1.31
C MET A 31 9.40 -10.87 1.56
N LYS A 32 10.28 -10.94 0.56
CA LYS A 32 11.53 -10.17 0.50
C LYS A 32 11.36 -9.00 -0.46
N VAL A 33 10.97 -7.84 0.07
CA VAL A 33 10.73 -6.64 -0.73
C VAL A 33 12.05 -5.89 -0.92
N SER A 34 12.48 -5.72 -2.17
CA SER A 34 13.58 -4.84 -2.52
C SER A 34 13.08 -3.42 -2.78
N LEU A 35 13.80 -2.43 -2.25
CA LEU A 35 13.47 -1.02 -2.42
C LEU A 35 14.78 -0.23 -2.63
N LEU A 36 14.81 0.58 -3.68
CA LEU A 36 15.85 1.60 -3.88
C LEU A 36 15.22 2.97 -3.59
N ASN A 37 15.63 3.62 -2.50
CA ASN A 37 15.12 4.93 -2.12
C ASN A 37 16.10 6.01 -2.59
N ASP A 38 15.80 6.65 -3.72
CA ASP A 38 16.61 7.73 -4.31
C ASP A 38 16.24 9.08 -3.67
N GLY A 39 17.08 9.60 -2.77
CA GLY A 39 16.74 10.72 -1.88
C GLY A 39 17.51 10.68 -0.56
N PRO A 40 17.07 9.96 0.50
CA PRO A 40 15.81 9.26 0.73
C PRO A 40 14.81 10.08 1.57
N VAL A 41 13.52 10.02 1.24
CA VAL A 41 12.43 10.66 2.02
C VAL A 41 11.45 9.58 2.47
N THR A 42 10.99 9.66 3.72
CA THR A 42 9.97 8.74 4.28
C THR A 42 8.85 9.57 4.90
N ILE A 43 7.62 9.31 4.48
CA ILE A 43 6.41 9.98 4.99
C ILE A 43 5.55 8.93 5.70
N LEU A 44 5.14 9.25 6.92
CA LEU A 44 4.23 8.42 7.72
C LEU A 44 2.84 9.03 7.71
N ILE A 45 1.81 8.21 7.47
CA ILE A 45 0.41 8.63 7.43
C ILE A 45 -0.38 7.64 8.28
N ASP A 46 -1.19 8.15 9.20
CA ASP A 46 -2.13 7.38 10.01
C ASP A 46 -3.54 7.91 9.79
N SER A 47 -4.46 7.05 9.36
CA SER A 47 -5.83 7.44 9.05
C SER A 47 -6.65 7.85 10.28
N GLN A 48 -6.24 7.44 11.48
CA GLN A 48 -6.87 7.83 12.74
C GLN A 48 -6.34 9.17 13.27
N THR A 49 -5.13 9.54 12.86
CA THR A 49 -4.48 10.78 13.29
C THR A 49 -4.68 11.83 12.22
N ARG A 50 -5.70 12.67 12.41
CA ARG A 50 -5.98 13.84 11.56
C ARG A 50 -5.37 15.08 12.21
N GLU A 51 -4.09 15.30 11.98
CA GLU A 51 -3.41 16.58 12.26
C GLU A 51 -3.07 17.30 10.95
#